data_AF-Q7X236-F1
#
_entry.id   AF-Q7X236-F1
#
_cell.length_a   1.000
_cell.length_b   1.000
_cell.length_c   1.000
_cell.angle_alpha   90.00
_cell.angle_beta   90.00
_cell.angle_gamma   90.00
#
_symmetry.space_group_name_H-M   'P 1'
#
loop_
_entity.id
_entity.type
_entity.pdbx_description
1 polymer ?
#
loop_
_entity_poly.entity_id
_entity_poly.type
_entity_poly.pdbx_seq_one_letter_code
_entity_poly.pdbx_strand_id
1 'polypeptide(L)'
;SEQGQLLRDNVFGSIEEDAERRDFSINALYYSINDFCIYDYANGLAAIKAKQIELIGDPETRYREDPVRMLRAVRFATKLDMKIAPNSEKPMTALASLLDNIPPARLFEEILKLFLNGKAQANYLMLRKYGLFNSLFPELNRILDNNPGGLEATFIENMFKNTDDRINADKKVTPAYVFAALLWFPLLERTKTVQNEEQLSEYDAFSQAINSVLSDNAQHIAVPKRFTLGARDIWHIQHRLDKRAGQRAYRLTQQPRFKAAYDFLLMRVEAGETQHSELAQWWTQYLSLDINGQKEMVRTLGQPAGPKPRRRARRRTPKKPTE
;
A
#
# COMPACT_ATOMS: atom_id res chain seq x y z
N SER A 1 -14.37 26.52 13.49
CA SER A 1 -14.67 25.33 14.30
C SER A 1 -13.35 24.67 14.67
N GLU A 2 -13.15 24.28 15.93
CA GLU A 2 -11.93 23.57 16.38
C GLU A 2 -11.78 22.19 15.72
N GLN A 3 -12.87 21.67 15.14
CA GLN A 3 -12.91 20.44 14.37
C GLN A 3 -13.15 20.84 12.90
N GLY A 4 -12.17 20.56 12.04
CA GLY A 4 -12.20 20.97 10.64
C GLY A 4 -13.49 20.55 9.96
N GLN A 5 -14.28 21.55 9.59
CA GLN A 5 -15.56 21.40 8.91
C GLN A 5 -15.49 22.25 7.66
N LEU A 6 -15.99 21.69 6.56
CA LEU A 6 -16.28 22.39 5.31
C LEU A 6 -17.31 23.49 5.60
N LEU A 7 -16.85 24.59 6.17
CA LEU A 7 -17.61 25.79 6.50
C LEU A 7 -17.43 26.75 5.33
N ARG A 8 -18.18 26.52 4.24
CA ARG A 8 -18.67 27.58 3.36
C ARG A 8 -19.68 26.98 2.37
N ASP A 9 -20.90 27.49 2.48
CA ASP A 9 -22.00 27.24 1.56
C ASP A 9 -21.58 27.47 0.10
N ASN A 10 -22.11 26.64 -0.80
CA ASN A 10 -21.96 26.74 -2.25
C ASN A 10 -22.70 27.98 -2.80
N VAL A 11 -22.28 29.18 -2.42
CA VAL A 11 -22.82 30.44 -2.92
C VAL A 11 -21.97 30.90 -4.10
N PHE A 12 -22.59 31.05 -5.27
CA PHE A 12 -21.92 31.59 -6.47
C PHE A 12 -21.40 33.01 -6.21
N GLY A 13 -20.31 33.38 -6.88
CA GLY A 13 -19.60 34.63 -6.65
C GLY A 13 -18.90 35.15 -7.90
N SER A 14 -18.12 36.21 -7.75
CA SER A 14 -17.24 36.71 -8.81
C SER A 14 -16.09 35.74 -9.11
N ILE A 15 -15.39 35.94 -10.22
CA ILE A 15 -14.20 35.14 -10.57
C ILE A 15 -13.07 35.29 -9.54
N GLU A 16 -12.95 36.48 -8.95
CA GLU A 16 -12.00 36.79 -7.88
C GLU A 16 -12.33 36.00 -6.60
N GLU A 17 -13.62 35.96 -6.23
CA GLU A 17 -14.08 35.18 -5.08
C GLU A 17 -13.91 33.66 -5.29
N ASP A 18 -14.05 33.15 -6.52
CA ASP A 18 -13.71 31.75 -6.84
C ASP A 18 -12.21 31.49 -6.69
N ALA A 19 -11.37 32.42 -7.15
CA ALA A 19 -9.92 32.31 -7.06
C ALA A 19 -9.44 32.19 -5.60
N GLU A 20 -10.01 33.00 -4.69
CA GLU A 20 -9.70 32.97 -3.26
C GLU A 20 -10.06 31.63 -2.58
N ARG A 21 -11.11 30.95 -3.07
CA ARG A 21 -11.57 29.67 -2.52
C ARG A 21 -10.70 28.48 -2.94
N ARG A 22 -9.89 28.63 -3.99
CA ARG A 22 -8.98 27.58 -4.45
C ARG A 22 -7.86 27.34 -3.44
N ASP A 23 -7.22 26.18 -3.56
CA ASP A 23 -6.22 25.77 -2.59
C ASP A 23 -4.88 26.46 -2.83
N PHE A 24 -4.38 26.43 -4.07
CA PHE A 24 -3.02 26.85 -4.41
C PHE A 24 -3.02 27.90 -5.51
N SER A 25 -2.11 28.88 -5.39
CA SER A 25 -1.95 30.00 -6.33
C SER A 25 -1.80 29.53 -7.78
N ILE A 26 -0.96 28.51 -8.00
CA ILE A 26 -0.71 27.93 -9.33
C ILE A 26 -1.95 27.30 -9.99
N ASN A 27 -2.98 26.96 -9.19
CA ASN A 27 -4.23 26.35 -9.67
C ASN A 27 -5.37 27.38 -9.79
N ALA A 28 -5.08 28.67 -9.56
CA ALA A 28 -6.03 29.79 -9.59
C ALA A 28 -5.73 30.78 -10.72
N LEU A 29 -5.19 30.29 -11.84
CA LEU A 29 -5.03 31.04 -13.08
C LEU A 29 -6.22 30.77 -14.01
N TYR A 30 -6.76 31.84 -14.60
CA TYR A 30 -7.90 31.77 -15.52
C TYR A 30 -7.47 32.23 -16.90
N TYR A 31 -7.87 31.50 -17.93
CA TYR A 31 -7.59 31.84 -19.32
C TYR A 31 -8.88 32.19 -20.05
N SER A 32 -8.87 33.30 -20.79
CA SER A 32 -10.01 33.75 -21.58
C SER A 32 -9.72 33.61 -23.07
N ILE A 33 -10.63 32.96 -23.80
CA ILE A 33 -10.56 32.80 -25.26
C ILE A 33 -11.01 34.05 -26.02
N ASN A 34 -11.61 35.03 -25.32
CA ASN A 34 -12.15 36.24 -25.96
C ASN A 34 -11.05 37.27 -26.24
N ASP A 35 -10.12 37.41 -25.30
CA ASP A 35 -9.01 38.36 -25.32
C ASP A 35 -7.64 37.69 -25.24
N PHE A 36 -7.60 36.35 -25.14
CA PHE A 36 -6.37 35.54 -25.04
C PHE A 36 -5.51 35.89 -23.82
N CYS A 37 -6.11 36.48 -22.77
CA CYS A 37 -5.45 36.89 -21.55
C CYS A 37 -5.45 35.78 -20.48
N ILE A 38 -4.40 35.79 -19.64
CA ILE A 38 -4.36 35.03 -18.38
C ILE A 38 -4.63 36.00 -17.24
N TYR A 39 -5.67 35.73 -16.47
CA TYR A 39 -6.04 36.45 -15.26
C TYR A 39 -5.44 35.74 -14.05
N ASP A 40 -4.62 36.46 -13.29
CA ASP A 40 -3.95 35.99 -12.09
C ASP A 40 -4.38 36.80 -10.87
N TYR A 41 -5.32 36.25 -10.10
CA TYR A 41 -5.85 36.88 -8.89
C TYR A 41 -5.13 36.44 -7.61
N ALA A 42 -4.22 35.46 -7.70
CA ALA A 42 -3.63 34.77 -6.54
C ALA A 42 -2.10 34.69 -6.60
N ASN A 43 -1.46 35.48 -7.45
CA ASN A 43 -0.01 35.46 -7.70
C ASN A 43 0.51 34.09 -8.19
N GLY A 44 -0.32 33.35 -8.94
CA GLY A 44 0.01 32.05 -9.50
C GLY A 44 1.22 32.08 -10.44
N LEU A 45 1.38 33.14 -11.25
CA LEU A 45 2.53 33.29 -12.14
C LEU A 45 3.85 33.45 -11.37
N ALA A 46 3.81 34.21 -10.27
CA ALA A 46 4.97 34.38 -9.40
C ALA A 46 5.35 33.07 -8.72
N ALA A 47 4.37 32.32 -8.20
CA ALA A 47 4.59 31.01 -7.58
C ALA A 47 5.14 29.97 -8.57
N ILE A 48 4.64 29.96 -9.82
CA ILE A 48 5.19 29.11 -10.90
C ILE A 48 6.66 29.48 -11.16
N LYS A 49 6.97 30.77 -11.30
CA LYS A 49 8.34 31.25 -11.54
C LYS A 49 9.29 30.87 -10.38
N ALA A 50 8.80 30.93 -9.14
CA ALA A 50 9.54 30.53 -7.95
C ALA A 50 9.59 29.00 -7.74
N LYS A 51 8.84 28.21 -8.52
CA LYS A 51 8.62 26.76 -8.33
C LYS A 51 8.12 26.43 -6.92
N GLN A 52 7.10 27.17 -6.48
CA GLN A 52 6.52 27.05 -5.15
C GLN A 52 5.05 26.63 -5.19
N ILE A 53 4.69 25.67 -4.34
CA ILE A 53 3.31 25.35 -3.99
C ILE A 53 2.92 26.24 -2.83
N GLU A 54 2.21 27.32 -3.15
CA GLU A 54 1.77 28.32 -2.18
C GLU A 54 0.25 28.26 -2.02
N LEU A 55 -0.20 28.20 -0.78
CA LEU A 55 -1.60 28.15 -0.41
C LEU A 55 -2.22 29.55 -0.46
N ILE A 56 -3.44 29.68 -0.98
CA ILE A 56 -4.13 30.98 -1.06
C ILE A 56 -4.71 31.36 0.31
N GLY A 57 -4.39 32.55 0.81
CA GLY A 57 -4.82 33.03 2.14
C GLY A 57 -3.95 32.49 3.29
N ASP A 58 -4.48 32.50 4.51
CA ASP A 58 -3.74 32.07 5.71
C ASP A 58 -3.64 30.52 5.80
N PRO A 59 -2.43 29.93 5.73
CA PRO A 59 -2.28 28.47 5.69
C PRO A 59 -2.87 27.74 6.90
N GLU A 60 -2.73 28.29 8.11
CA GLU A 60 -3.27 27.66 9.32
C GLU A 60 -4.79 27.57 9.26
N THR A 61 -5.46 28.68 8.93
CA THR A 61 -6.91 28.73 8.76
C THR A 61 -7.38 27.75 7.69
N ARG A 62 -6.72 27.75 6.52
CA ARG A 62 -7.13 26.90 5.39
C ARG A 62 -6.91 25.41 5.66
N TYR A 63 -5.86 25.02 6.39
CA TYR A 63 -5.67 23.64 6.81
C TYR A 63 -6.68 23.21 7.88
N ARG A 64 -7.11 24.11 8.76
CA ARG A 64 -8.20 23.82 9.70
C ARG A 64 -9.54 23.64 8.98
N GLU A 65 -9.83 24.43 7.95
CA GLU A 65 -11.04 24.25 7.15
C GLU A 65 -11.09 22.92 6.39
N ASP A 66 -10.00 22.56 5.69
CA ASP A 66 -9.88 21.30 4.97
C ASP A 66 -8.46 20.73 5.10
N PRO A 67 -8.21 19.89 6.12
CA PRO A 67 -6.92 19.23 6.36
C PRO A 67 -6.36 18.46 5.16
N VAL A 68 -7.23 18.01 4.25
CA VAL A 68 -6.86 17.34 2.99
C VAL A 68 -5.94 18.21 2.11
N ARG A 69 -5.96 19.53 2.27
CA ARG A 69 -5.04 20.44 1.58
C ARG A 69 -3.58 20.13 1.88
N MET A 70 -3.23 19.61 3.06
CA MET A 70 -1.87 19.17 3.37
C MET A 70 -1.42 18.01 2.47
N LEU A 71 -2.29 17.01 2.28
CA LEU A 71 -2.04 15.88 1.37
C LEU A 71 -1.90 16.36 -0.08
N ARG A 72 -2.75 17.32 -0.49
CA ARG A 72 -2.69 17.92 -1.83
C ARG A 72 -1.40 18.73 -2.03
N ALA A 73 -0.93 19.47 -1.03
CA ALA A 73 0.32 20.22 -1.08
C ALA A 73 1.51 19.30 -1.34
N VAL A 74 1.60 18.19 -0.60
CA VAL A 74 2.60 17.14 -0.83
C VAL A 74 2.49 16.59 -2.24
N ARG A 75 1.29 16.20 -2.67
CA ARG A 75 1.05 15.62 -4.00
C ARG A 75 1.47 16.56 -5.13
N PHE A 76 1.17 17.86 -5.03
CA PHE A 76 1.53 18.82 -6.07
C PHE A 76 3.02 19.14 -6.06
N ALA A 77 3.64 19.25 -4.88
CA ALA A 77 5.06 19.49 -4.74
C ALA A 77 5.89 18.39 -5.43
N THR A 78 5.55 17.11 -5.18
CA THR A 78 6.25 15.98 -5.82
C THR A 78 5.91 15.79 -7.29
N LYS A 79 4.65 16.03 -7.68
CA LYS A 79 4.22 15.87 -9.08
C LYS A 79 4.87 16.90 -10.00
N LEU A 80 4.99 18.14 -9.55
CA LEU A 80 5.50 19.26 -10.35
C LEU A 80 7.00 19.52 -10.12
N ASP A 81 7.64 18.71 -9.28
CA ASP A 81 9.02 18.89 -8.83
C ASP A 81 9.26 20.33 -8.32
N MET A 82 8.31 20.80 -7.50
CA MET A 82 8.26 22.11 -6.85
C MET A 82 8.41 21.98 -5.32
N LYS A 83 8.76 23.06 -4.64
CA LYS A 83 8.85 23.10 -3.17
C LYS A 83 7.57 23.66 -2.57
N ILE A 84 7.20 23.25 -1.37
CA ILE A 84 6.11 23.92 -0.63
C ILE A 84 6.64 25.29 -0.15
N ALA A 85 5.86 26.35 -0.32
CA ALA A 85 6.25 27.68 0.14
C ALA A 85 6.45 27.68 1.67
N PRO A 86 7.47 28.39 2.23
CA PRO A 86 7.78 28.33 3.66
C PRO A 86 6.59 28.62 4.58
N ASN A 87 5.76 29.60 4.22
CA ASN A 87 4.55 29.95 4.97
C ASN A 87 3.52 28.81 4.95
N SER A 88 3.35 28.14 3.81
CA SER A 88 2.44 27.00 3.66
C SER A 88 2.98 25.71 4.28
N GLU A 89 4.30 25.57 4.40
CA GLU A 89 4.96 24.42 5.03
C GLU A 89 4.88 24.48 6.57
N LYS A 90 5.09 25.66 7.15
CA LYS A 90 5.26 25.87 8.60
C LYS A 90 4.20 25.20 9.49
N PRO A 91 2.88 25.32 9.22
CA PRO A 91 1.87 24.74 10.12
C PRO A 91 1.57 23.25 9.84
N MET A 92 2.12 22.65 8.77
CA MET A 92 1.74 21.29 8.35
C MET A 92 1.95 20.24 9.44
N THR A 93 3.14 20.21 10.06
CA THR A 93 3.46 19.22 11.09
C THR A 93 2.59 19.38 12.34
N ALA A 94 2.35 20.62 12.77
CA ALA A 94 1.54 20.91 13.95
C ALA A 94 0.05 20.57 13.76
N LEU A 95 -0.44 20.65 12.51
CA LEU A 95 -1.83 20.39 12.16
C LEU A 95 -2.08 18.99 11.59
N ALA A 96 -1.05 18.15 11.48
CA ALA A 96 -1.13 16.83 10.84
C ALA A 96 -2.26 15.95 11.39
N SER A 97 -2.46 15.96 12.72
CA SER A 97 -3.52 15.19 13.41
C SER A 97 -4.94 15.60 13.03
N LEU A 98 -5.14 16.76 12.41
CA LEU A 98 -6.47 17.14 11.92
C LEU A 98 -6.99 16.20 10.83
N LEU A 99 -6.10 15.44 10.17
CA LEU A 99 -6.47 14.40 9.22
C LEU A 99 -7.32 13.29 9.86
N ASP A 100 -7.19 13.04 11.17
CA ASP A 100 -7.95 12.01 11.89
C ASP A 100 -9.46 12.32 11.92
N ASN A 101 -9.84 13.58 11.70
CA ASN A 101 -11.24 14.03 11.64
C ASN A 101 -11.85 13.92 10.23
N ILE A 102 -11.06 13.56 9.22
CA ILE A 102 -11.53 13.49 7.84
C ILE A 102 -12.23 12.16 7.58
N PRO A 103 -13.40 12.15 6.91
CA PRO A 103 -14.06 10.91 6.55
C PRO A 103 -13.11 9.93 5.85
N PRO A 104 -12.98 8.67 6.33
CA PRO A 104 -12.02 7.70 5.80
C PRO A 104 -12.12 7.44 4.29
N ALA A 105 -13.31 7.62 3.70
CA ALA A 105 -13.51 7.52 2.26
C ALA A 105 -12.84 8.67 1.47
N ARG A 106 -12.81 9.89 2.02
CA ARG A 106 -12.10 11.03 1.40
C ARG A 106 -10.59 10.80 1.43
N LEU A 107 -10.07 10.26 2.54
CA LEU A 107 -8.65 9.90 2.67
C LEU A 107 -8.26 8.81 1.67
N PHE A 108 -9.12 7.81 1.46
CA PHE A 108 -8.89 6.78 0.45
C PHE A 108 -8.69 7.36 -0.96
N GLU A 109 -9.55 8.29 -1.39
CA GLU A 109 -9.42 8.94 -2.70
C GLU A 109 -8.11 9.71 -2.86
N GLU A 110 -7.63 10.36 -1.80
CA GLU A 110 -6.34 11.06 -1.83
C GLU A 110 -5.15 10.10 -1.84
N ILE A 111 -5.24 8.97 -1.13
CA ILE A 111 -4.21 7.92 -1.16
C ILE A 111 -4.03 7.35 -2.57
N LEU A 112 -5.13 7.11 -3.29
CA LEU A 112 -5.04 6.69 -4.69
C LEU A 112 -4.27 7.73 -5.52
N LYS A 113 -4.54 9.02 -5.33
CA LYS A 113 -3.84 10.09 -6.05
C LYS A 113 -2.38 10.27 -5.63
N LEU A 114 -2.04 9.97 -4.38
CA LEU A 114 -0.68 10.04 -3.85
C LEU A 114 0.18 8.87 -4.34
N PHE A 115 -0.34 7.64 -4.31
CA PHE A 115 0.49 6.45 -4.52
C PHE A 115 0.30 5.78 -5.88
N LEU A 116 -0.73 6.12 -6.66
CA LEU A 116 -0.98 5.49 -7.97
C LEU A 116 -0.78 6.44 -9.16
N ASN A 117 0.06 7.47 -9.00
CA ASN A 117 0.38 8.46 -10.05
C ASN A 117 1.90 8.60 -10.32
N GLY A 118 2.72 7.58 -10.03
CA GLY A 118 4.13 7.51 -10.43
C GLY A 118 5.12 8.39 -9.63
N LYS A 119 4.68 8.89 -8.46
CA LYS A 119 5.48 9.68 -7.49
C LYS A 119 5.26 9.22 -6.04
N ALA A 120 4.89 7.96 -5.86
CA ALA A 120 4.54 7.35 -4.59
C ALA A 120 5.68 7.39 -3.57
N GLN A 121 6.92 7.11 -3.99
CA GLN A 121 8.09 7.14 -3.09
C GLN A 121 8.34 8.55 -2.57
N ALA A 122 8.37 9.54 -3.45
CA ALA A 122 8.56 10.94 -3.08
C ALA A 122 7.43 11.43 -2.15
N ASN A 123 6.19 11.06 -2.45
CA ASN A 123 5.03 11.37 -1.61
C ASN A 123 5.17 10.75 -0.22
N TYR A 124 5.49 9.47 -0.13
CA TYR A 124 5.70 8.77 1.14
C TYR A 124 6.76 9.47 2.02
N LEU A 125 7.92 9.83 1.45
CA LEU A 125 8.98 10.50 2.19
C LEU A 125 8.52 11.87 2.72
N MET A 126 7.80 12.65 1.92
CA MET A 126 7.24 13.93 2.38
C MET A 126 6.14 13.73 3.44
N LEU A 127 5.27 12.73 3.30
CA LEU A 127 4.25 12.41 4.30
C LEU A 127 4.88 12.01 5.65
N ARG A 128 5.99 11.24 5.64
CA ARG A 128 6.76 10.93 6.86
C ARG A 128 7.41 12.19 7.43
N LYS A 129 8.05 13.02 6.60
CA LYS A 129 8.70 14.28 7.03
C LYS A 129 7.73 15.20 7.79
N TYR A 130 6.49 15.31 7.34
CA TYR A 130 5.48 16.19 7.96
C TYR A 130 4.58 15.48 8.98
N GLY A 131 4.82 14.22 9.31
CA GLY A 131 3.99 13.45 10.25
C GLY A 131 2.59 13.09 9.75
N LEU A 132 2.28 13.39 8.48
CA LEU A 132 0.96 13.12 7.86
C LEU A 132 0.72 11.62 7.66
N PHE A 133 1.78 10.83 7.53
CA PHE A 133 1.67 9.38 7.34
C PHE A 133 1.05 8.68 8.56
N ASN A 134 1.28 9.21 9.77
CA ASN A 134 0.78 8.62 11.01
C ASN A 134 -0.76 8.58 11.07
N SER A 135 -1.44 9.63 10.61
CA SER A 135 -2.91 9.68 10.55
C SER A 135 -3.50 8.69 9.53
N LEU A 136 -2.74 8.33 8.50
CA LEU A 136 -3.19 7.40 7.46
C LEU A 136 -2.95 5.94 7.86
N PHE A 137 -1.76 5.63 8.38
CA PHE A 137 -1.34 4.27 8.72
C PHE A 137 -0.62 4.23 10.07
N PRO A 138 -1.33 4.44 11.21
CA PRO A 138 -0.70 4.61 12.51
C PRO A 138 0.10 3.38 12.98
N GLU A 139 -0.46 2.18 12.80
CA GLU A 139 0.20 0.93 13.20
C GLU A 139 1.48 0.69 12.40
N LEU A 140 1.44 0.89 11.08
CA LEU A 140 2.63 0.80 10.23
C LEU A 140 3.64 1.91 10.59
N ASN A 141 3.20 3.14 10.81
CA ASN A 141 4.10 4.24 11.17
C ASN A 141 4.89 3.91 12.44
N ARG A 142 4.22 3.41 13.49
CA ARG A 142 4.87 2.95 14.73
C ARG A 142 5.89 1.84 14.45
N ILE A 143 5.55 0.84 13.64
CA ILE A 143 6.48 -0.25 13.29
C ILE A 143 7.74 0.30 12.60
N LEU A 144 7.57 1.24 11.66
CA LEU A 144 8.68 1.84 10.93
C LEU A 144 9.54 2.75 11.82
N ASP A 145 8.94 3.47 12.77
CA ASP A 145 9.66 4.32 13.72
C ASP A 145 10.47 3.49 14.73
N ASN A 146 10.00 2.28 15.08
CA ASN A 146 10.72 1.37 15.97
C ASN A 146 12.00 0.79 15.33
N ASN A 147 12.06 0.68 14.01
CA ASN A 147 13.20 0.12 13.29
C ASN A 147 13.50 0.88 11.97
N PRO A 148 14.02 2.12 12.03
CA PRO A 148 14.10 3.04 10.90
C PRO A 148 15.10 2.67 9.79
N GLY A 149 15.76 1.51 9.86
CA GLY A 149 16.57 0.94 8.78
C GLY A 149 16.37 -0.56 8.64
N GLY A 150 15.28 -1.07 9.21
CA GLY A 150 14.94 -2.48 9.22
C GLY A 150 14.38 -2.98 7.90
N LEU A 151 14.14 -4.29 7.87
CA LEU A 151 13.46 -4.97 6.78
C LEU A 151 12.13 -4.30 6.45
N GLU A 152 11.38 -3.87 7.46
CA GLU A 152 10.07 -3.22 7.29
C GLU A 152 10.19 -1.91 6.51
N ALA A 153 11.17 -1.06 6.83
CA ALA A 153 11.42 0.18 6.14
C ALA A 153 11.88 -0.05 4.70
N THR A 154 12.85 -0.94 4.49
CA THR A 154 13.34 -1.30 3.15
C THR A 154 12.23 -1.89 2.28
N PHE A 155 11.36 -2.73 2.83
CA PHE A 155 10.24 -3.31 2.11
C PHE A 155 9.26 -2.23 1.62
N ILE A 156 8.87 -1.29 2.48
CA ILE A 156 7.92 -0.23 2.13
C ILE A 156 8.53 0.74 1.11
N GLU A 157 9.82 1.09 1.25
CA GLU A 157 10.53 1.91 0.28
C GLU A 157 10.62 1.25 -1.10
N ASN A 158 11.00 -0.04 -1.13
CA ASN A 158 11.03 -0.83 -2.36
C ASN A 158 9.64 -0.96 -2.99
N MET A 159 8.59 -1.12 -2.19
CA MET A 159 7.22 -1.18 -2.68
C MET A 159 6.82 0.10 -3.41
N PHE A 160 7.10 1.27 -2.83
CA PHE A 160 6.78 2.55 -3.45
C PHE A 160 7.62 2.80 -4.70
N LYS A 161 8.92 2.50 -4.66
CA LYS A 161 9.80 2.60 -5.83
C LYS A 161 9.32 1.70 -6.98
N ASN A 162 9.04 0.44 -6.70
CA ASN A 162 8.53 -0.51 -7.69
C ASN A 162 7.15 -0.11 -8.24
N THR A 163 6.32 0.52 -7.42
CA THR A 163 5.03 1.08 -7.85
C THR A 163 5.24 2.22 -8.84
N ASP A 164 6.16 3.13 -8.56
CA ASP A 164 6.52 4.23 -9.44
C ASP A 164 7.09 3.74 -10.77
N ASP A 165 8.07 2.84 -10.73
CA ASP A 165 8.69 2.26 -11.93
C ASP A 165 7.66 1.56 -12.83
N ARG A 166 6.64 0.91 -12.24
CA ARG A 166 5.57 0.26 -13.02
C ARG A 166 4.62 1.27 -13.65
N ILE A 167 4.18 2.27 -12.90
CA ILE A 167 3.26 3.30 -13.42
C ILE A 167 3.94 4.11 -14.52
N ASN A 168 5.19 4.50 -14.32
CA ASN A 168 5.98 5.28 -15.29
C ASN A 168 6.33 4.47 -16.54
N ALA A 169 6.24 3.13 -16.48
CA ALA A 169 6.34 2.23 -17.63
C ALA A 169 4.97 1.87 -18.25
N ASP A 170 3.92 2.67 -17.99
CA ASP A 170 2.54 2.48 -18.45
C ASP A 170 1.90 1.12 -18.05
N LYS A 171 2.41 0.50 -16.97
CA LYS A 171 1.85 -0.75 -16.45
C LYS A 171 0.83 -0.45 -15.36
N LYS A 172 -0.27 -1.19 -15.36
CA LYS A 172 -1.32 -1.07 -14.35
C LYS A 172 -0.81 -1.58 -12.99
N VAL A 173 -1.05 -0.79 -11.95
CA VAL A 173 -0.89 -1.19 -10.54
C VAL A 173 -2.27 -1.21 -9.89
N THR A 174 -2.57 -2.28 -9.15
CA THR A 174 -3.87 -2.42 -8.47
C THR A 174 -3.79 -1.89 -7.04
N PRO A 175 -4.79 -1.13 -6.55
CA PRO A 175 -4.81 -0.67 -5.16
C PRO A 175 -4.69 -1.81 -4.14
N ALA A 176 -5.30 -2.97 -4.44
CA ALA A 176 -5.21 -4.16 -3.61
C ALA A 176 -3.77 -4.58 -3.27
N TYR A 177 -2.83 -4.42 -4.21
CA TYR A 177 -1.42 -4.77 -4.01
C TYR A 177 -0.72 -3.80 -3.06
N VAL A 178 -0.97 -2.49 -3.24
CA VAL A 178 -0.40 -1.44 -2.38
C VAL A 178 -0.90 -1.62 -0.93
N PHE A 179 -2.20 -1.83 -0.74
CA PHE A 179 -2.74 -2.09 0.60
C PHE A 179 -2.29 -3.44 1.18
N ALA A 180 -2.09 -4.47 0.34
CA ALA A 180 -1.52 -5.73 0.79
C ALA A 180 -0.11 -5.53 1.38
N ALA A 181 0.69 -4.63 0.80
CA ALA A 181 2.03 -4.33 1.27
C ALA A 181 2.05 -3.43 2.50
N LEU A 182 1.26 -2.35 2.49
CA LEU A 182 1.18 -1.41 3.63
C LEU A 182 0.68 -2.09 4.91
N LEU A 183 -0.23 -3.05 4.80
CA LEU A 183 -0.80 -3.74 5.97
C LEU A 183 -0.08 -5.05 6.31
N TRP A 184 1.01 -5.39 5.61
CA TRP A 184 1.71 -6.67 5.81
C TRP A 184 2.33 -6.81 7.19
N PHE A 185 3.13 -5.84 7.63
CA PHE A 185 3.78 -5.89 8.95
C PHE A 185 2.79 -5.71 10.11
N PRO A 186 1.81 -4.78 10.03
CA PRO A 186 0.68 -4.76 10.97
C PRO A 186 0.01 -6.14 11.12
N LEU A 187 -0.25 -6.83 10.00
CA LEU A 187 -0.83 -8.16 10.00
C LEU A 187 0.08 -9.20 10.68
N LEU A 188 1.38 -9.18 10.45
CA LEU A 188 2.32 -10.10 11.08
C LEU A 188 2.43 -9.88 12.60
N GLU A 189 2.50 -8.63 13.06
CA GLU A 189 2.52 -8.31 14.49
C GLU A 189 1.21 -8.76 15.16
N ARG A 190 0.06 -8.44 14.56
CA ARG A 190 -1.26 -8.86 15.07
C ARG A 190 -1.41 -10.37 15.12
N THR A 191 -0.90 -11.08 14.11
CA THR A 191 -0.94 -12.56 14.08
C THR A 191 -0.19 -13.15 15.27
N LYS A 192 1.00 -12.62 15.59
CA LYS A 192 1.77 -13.06 16.77
C LYS A 192 1.05 -12.78 18.08
N THR A 193 0.42 -11.61 18.20
CA THR A 193 -0.38 -11.26 19.39
C THR A 193 -1.54 -12.24 19.59
N VAL A 194 -2.37 -12.44 18.56
CA VAL A 194 -3.51 -13.38 18.61
C VAL A 194 -3.06 -14.81 18.90
N GLN A 195 -1.96 -15.25 18.30
CA GLN A 195 -1.41 -16.58 18.53
C GLN A 195 -1.01 -16.79 19.99
N ASN A 196 -0.39 -15.79 20.62
CA ASN A 196 0.06 -15.86 22.01
C ASN A 196 -1.10 -15.76 23.01
N GLU A 197 -2.09 -14.91 22.73
CA GLU A 197 -3.24 -14.68 23.62
C GLU A 197 -4.24 -15.84 23.59
N GLU A 198 -4.56 -16.37 22.41
CA GLU A 198 -5.61 -17.36 22.22
C GLU A 198 -5.09 -18.80 22.01
N GLN A 199 -3.76 -19.00 21.97
CA GLN A 199 -3.11 -20.30 21.75
C GLN A 199 -3.59 -21.02 20.48
N LEU A 200 -3.98 -20.26 19.46
CA LEU A 200 -4.46 -20.78 18.18
C LEU A 200 -3.32 -21.30 17.30
N SER A 201 -3.67 -22.10 16.29
CA SER A 201 -2.73 -22.43 15.22
C SER A 201 -2.33 -21.17 14.45
N GLU A 202 -1.10 -21.13 13.90
CA GLU A 202 -0.61 -19.96 13.13
C GLU A 202 -1.58 -19.55 12.01
N TYR A 203 -2.18 -20.53 11.33
CA TYR A 203 -3.13 -20.28 10.24
C TYR A 203 -4.46 -19.65 10.71
N ASP A 204 -4.97 -20.10 11.85
CA ASP A 204 -6.21 -19.59 12.42
C ASP A 204 -5.99 -18.18 12.99
N ALA A 205 -4.88 -17.98 13.72
CA ALA A 205 -4.46 -16.67 14.21
C ALA A 205 -4.28 -15.67 13.06
N PHE A 206 -3.65 -16.08 11.95
CA PHE A 206 -3.47 -15.23 10.77
C PHE A 206 -4.82 -14.86 10.13
N SER A 207 -5.72 -15.82 10.01
CA SER A 207 -7.06 -15.61 9.43
C SER A 207 -7.90 -14.63 10.27
N GLN A 208 -7.77 -14.69 11.59
CA GLN A 208 -8.40 -13.77 12.53
C GLN A 208 -7.74 -12.38 12.49
N ALA A 209 -6.40 -12.32 12.47
CA ALA A 209 -5.64 -11.09 12.38
C ALA A 209 -5.96 -10.29 11.09
N ILE A 210 -6.18 -10.97 9.95
CA ILE A 210 -6.63 -10.31 8.71
C ILE A 210 -7.90 -9.49 8.95
N ASN A 211 -8.90 -10.08 9.60
CA ASN A 211 -10.18 -9.39 9.82
C ASN A 211 -10.00 -8.20 10.76
N SER A 212 -9.19 -8.36 11.82
CA SER A 212 -8.90 -7.30 12.78
C SER A 212 -8.17 -6.13 12.12
N VAL A 213 -7.07 -6.37 11.42
CA VAL A 213 -6.26 -5.32 10.78
C VAL A 213 -7.05 -4.58 9.70
N LEU A 214 -7.87 -5.29 8.92
CA LEU A 214 -8.73 -4.64 7.93
C LEU A 214 -9.83 -3.78 8.58
N SER A 215 -10.36 -4.22 9.73
CA SER A 215 -11.35 -3.47 10.51
C SER A 215 -10.75 -2.20 11.14
N ASP A 216 -9.56 -2.33 11.73
CA ASP A 216 -8.84 -1.21 12.35
C ASP A 216 -8.42 -0.18 11.29
N ASN A 217 -7.86 -0.64 10.16
CA ASN A 217 -7.52 0.25 9.05
C ASN A 217 -8.75 0.97 8.48
N ALA A 218 -9.95 0.35 8.49
CA ALA A 218 -11.16 0.98 7.99
C ALA A 218 -11.58 2.24 8.78
N GLN A 219 -11.12 2.38 10.03
CA GLN A 219 -11.34 3.58 10.85
C GLN A 219 -10.52 4.79 10.35
N HIS A 220 -9.39 4.54 9.69
CA HIS A 220 -8.51 5.58 9.14
C HIS A 220 -8.73 5.77 7.64
N ILE A 221 -8.87 4.67 6.89
CA ILE A 221 -9.01 4.66 5.43
C ILE A 221 -10.06 3.63 5.03
N ALA A 222 -11.18 4.10 4.48
CA ALA A 222 -12.27 3.22 4.03
C ALA A 222 -11.93 2.60 2.67
N VAL A 223 -11.17 1.51 2.69
CA VAL A 223 -10.80 0.76 1.48
C VAL A 223 -12.01 -0.06 0.98
N PRO A 224 -12.47 0.12 -0.27
CA PRO A 224 -13.54 -0.68 -0.84
C PRO A 224 -13.29 -2.18 -0.77
N LYS A 225 -14.35 -2.97 -0.49
CA LYS A 225 -14.29 -4.44 -0.32
C LYS A 225 -13.56 -5.16 -1.46
N ARG A 226 -13.74 -4.72 -2.71
CA ARG A 226 -13.05 -5.32 -3.88
C ARG A 226 -11.52 -5.28 -3.77
N PHE A 227 -10.96 -4.30 -3.07
CA PHE A 227 -9.53 -4.17 -2.87
C PHE A 227 -9.06 -4.91 -1.62
N THR A 228 -9.82 -4.88 -0.51
CA THR A 228 -9.48 -5.64 0.70
C THR A 228 -9.56 -7.15 0.46
N LEU A 229 -10.54 -7.63 -0.31
CA LEU A 229 -10.59 -9.02 -0.76
C LEU A 229 -9.37 -9.38 -1.61
N GLY A 230 -8.93 -8.47 -2.47
CA GLY A 230 -7.72 -8.69 -3.26
C GLY A 230 -6.43 -8.76 -2.45
N ALA A 231 -6.31 -7.93 -1.41
CA ALA A 231 -5.19 -8.01 -0.47
C ALA A 231 -5.21 -9.33 0.32
N ARG A 232 -6.40 -9.73 0.79
CA ARG A 232 -6.63 -11.01 1.45
C ARG A 232 -6.21 -12.21 0.60
N ASP A 233 -6.55 -12.22 -0.69
CA ASP A 233 -6.12 -13.27 -1.61
C ASP A 233 -4.59 -13.35 -1.73
N ILE A 234 -3.90 -12.19 -1.84
CA ILE A 234 -2.44 -12.11 -1.90
C ILE A 234 -1.83 -12.75 -0.64
N TRP A 235 -2.31 -12.38 0.54
CA TRP A 235 -1.85 -12.89 1.83
C TRP A 235 -2.10 -14.39 1.99
N HIS A 236 -3.29 -14.89 1.63
CA HIS A 236 -3.57 -16.33 1.69
C HIS A 236 -2.69 -17.14 0.74
N ILE A 237 -2.33 -16.58 -0.42
CA ILE A 237 -1.38 -17.23 -1.32
C ILE A 237 0.01 -17.28 -0.67
N GLN A 238 0.46 -16.26 0.07
CA GLN A 238 1.76 -16.29 0.77
C GLN A 238 1.94 -17.55 1.63
N HIS A 239 0.96 -17.90 2.48
CA HIS A 239 1.01 -19.13 3.30
C HIS A 239 0.93 -20.44 2.52
N ARG A 240 0.55 -20.38 1.24
CA ARG A 240 0.41 -21.56 0.38
C ARG A 240 1.61 -21.72 -0.56
N LEU A 241 2.47 -20.70 -0.71
CA LEU A 241 3.62 -20.76 -1.61
C LEU A 241 4.59 -21.88 -1.25
N ASP A 242 4.68 -22.29 0.01
CA ASP A 242 5.50 -23.43 0.44
C ASP A 242 4.91 -24.80 0.05
N LYS A 243 3.59 -24.89 -0.13
CA LYS A 243 2.88 -26.14 -0.40
C LYS A 243 2.94 -26.51 -1.89
N ARG A 244 4.14 -26.84 -2.36
CA ARG A 244 4.48 -27.02 -3.79
C ARG A 244 4.36 -28.46 -4.31
N ALA A 245 4.24 -29.45 -3.42
CA ALA A 245 4.25 -30.86 -3.80
C ALA A 245 3.02 -31.28 -4.65
N GLY A 246 3.27 -32.14 -5.64
CA GLY A 246 2.24 -32.67 -6.55
C GLY A 246 1.54 -31.58 -7.37
N GLN A 247 0.24 -31.72 -7.61
CA GLN A 247 -0.52 -30.76 -8.43
C GLN A 247 -0.77 -29.39 -7.74
N ARG A 248 -0.28 -29.19 -6.51
CA ARG A 248 -0.56 -27.98 -5.74
C ARG A 248 0.12 -26.74 -6.32
N ALA A 249 1.37 -26.86 -6.78
CA ALA A 249 2.08 -25.76 -7.44
C ALA A 249 1.32 -25.26 -8.67
N TYR A 250 0.93 -26.17 -9.57
CA TYR A 250 0.13 -25.84 -10.75
C TYR A 250 -1.22 -25.20 -10.38
N ARG A 251 -1.95 -25.76 -9.41
CA ARG A 251 -3.23 -25.16 -8.98
C ARG A 251 -3.07 -23.77 -8.38
N LEU A 252 -1.94 -23.50 -7.73
CA LEU A 252 -1.61 -22.17 -7.21
C LEU A 252 -1.38 -21.17 -8.34
N THR A 253 -0.69 -21.55 -9.42
CA THR A 253 -0.48 -20.64 -10.56
C THR A 253 -1.77 -20.26 -11.29
N GLN A 254 -2.80 -21.10 -11.19
CA GLN A 254 -4.13 -20.82 -11.75
C GLN A 254 -4.98 -19.91 -10.85
N GLN A 255 -4.57 -19.63 -9.61
CA GLN A 255 -5.35 -18.77 -8.73
C GLN A 255 -5.35 -17.32 -9.27
N PRO A 256 -6.49 -16.61 -9.17
CA PRO A 256 -6.50 -15.17 -9.34
C PRO A 256 -5.43 -14.54 -8.44
N ARG A 257 -4.73 -13.53 -8.95
CA ARG A 257 -3.69 -12.78 -8.22
C ARG A 257 -2.44 -13.59 -7.81
N PHE A 258 -2.25 -14.82 -8.30
CA PHE A 258 -0.99 -15.54 -8.09
C PHE A 258 0.23 -14.70 -8.49
N LYS A 259 0.19 -14.05 -9.66
CA LYS A 259 1.28 -13.16 -10.09
C LYS A 259 1.56 -12.04 -9.10
N ALA A 260 0.52 -11.43 -8.53
CA ALA A 260 0.69 -10.39 -7.52
C ALA A 260 1.31 -10.96 -6.23
N ALA A 261 0.88 -12.15 -5.78
CA ALA A 261 1.48 -12.82 -4.63
C ALA A 261 2.94 -13.26 -4.88
N TYR A 262 3.26 -13.67 -6.10
CA TYR A 262 4.64 -13.97 -6.49
C TYR A 262 5.52 -12.72 -6.52
N ASP A 263 5.07 -11.64 -7.17
CA ASP A 263 5.77 -10.34 -7.16
C ASP A 263 5.95 -9.84 -5.69
N PHE A 264 4.98 -10.10 -4.82
CA PHE A 264 5.06 -9.81 -3.38
C PHE A 264 6.14 -10.63 -2.66
N LEU A 265 6.26 -11.94 -2.96
CA LEU A 265 7.31 -12.80 -2.42
C LEU A 265 8.70 -12.30 -2.84
N LEU A 266 8.87 -11.92 -4.11
CA LEU A 266 10.14 -11.38 -4.60
C LEU A 266 10.52 -10.11 -3.84
N MET A 267 9.57 -9.18 -3.66
CA MET A 267 9.79 -7.96 -2.88
C MET A 267 10.19 -8.24 -1.43
N ARG A 268 9.57 -9.24 -0.79
CA ARG A 268 9.94 -9.67 0.58
C ARG A 268 11.40 -10.12 0.65
N VAL A 269 11.84 -10.93 -0.32
CA VAL A 269 13.24 -11.41 -0.39
C VAL A 269 14.20 -10.25 -0.69
N GLU A 270 13.85 -9.37 -1.65
CA GLU A 270 14.64 -8.17 -1.98
C GLU A 270 14.81 -7.22 -0.78
N ALA A 271 13.81 -7.13 0.10
CA ALA A 271 13.87 -6.34 1.32
C ALA A 271 14.74 -6.96 2.43
N GLY A 272 15.23 -8.19 2.25
CA GLY A 272 16.12 -8.88 3.19
C GLY A 272 15.53 -10.10 3.89
N GLU A 273 14.35 -10.58 3.49
CA GLU A 273 13.74 -11.79 4.07
C GLU A 273 14.42 -13.08 3.52
N THR A 274 15.65 -13.31 3.97
CA THR A 274 16.54 -14.37 3.44
C THR A 274 15.96 -15.78 3.54
N GLN A 275 15.13 -16.05 4.55
CA GLN A 275 14.42 -17.32 4.74
C GLN A 275 13.56 -17.76 3.56
N HIS A 276 13.14 -16.84 2.70
CA HIS A 276 12.32 -17.14 1.52
C HIS A 276 13.10 -17.12 0.21
N SER A 277 14.42 -16.95 0.24
CA SER A 277 15.26 -16.85 -0.97
C SER A 277 15.19 -18.11 -1.82
N GLU A 278 15.31 -19.29 -1.21
CA GLU A 278 15.21 -20.57 -1.93
C GLU A 278 13.80 -20.80 -2.50
N LEU A 279 12.77 -20.38 -1.76
CA LEU A 279 11.38 -20.46 -2.20
C LEU A 279 11.15 -19.57 -3.42
N ALA A 280 11.63 -18.33 -3.39
CA ALA A 280 11.55 -17.39 -4.49
C ALA A 280 12.27 -17.92 -5.73
N GLN A 281 13.53 -18.36 -5.58
CA GLN A 281 14.31 -18.95 -6.68
C GLN A 281 13.61 -20.17 -7.29
N TRP A 282 13.03 -21.03 -6.46
CA TRP A 282 12.27 -22.18 -6.94
C TRP A 282 11.07 -21.74 -7.78
N TRP A 283 10.27 -20.76 -7.31
CA TRP A 283 9.14 -20.27 -8.09
C TRP A 283 9.57 -19.57 -9.38
N THR A 284 10.67 -18.82 -9.37
CA THR A 284 11.27 -18.21 -10.58
C THR A 284 11.61 -19.28 -11.62
N GLN A 285 12.27 -20.36 -11.20
CA GLN A 285 12.61 -21.48 -12.08
C GLN A 285 11.37 -22.23 -12.55
N TYR A 286 10.42 -22.50 -11.65
CA TYR A 286 9.18 -23.19 -11.99
C TYR A 286 8.39 -22.44 -13.08
N LEU A 287 8.32 -21.11 -12.99
CA LEU A 287 7.59 -20.27 -13.92
C LEU A 287 8.30 -20.06 -15.27
N SER A 288 9.62 -20.30 -15.34
CA SER A 288 10.38 -20.23 -16.59
C SER A 288 10.39 -21.54 -17.39
N LEU A 289 10.05 -22.66 -16.75
CA LEU A 289 10.01 -23.98 -17.36
C LEU A 289 8.70 -24.24 -18.12
N ASP A 290 8.78 -25.14 -19.11
CA ASP A 290 7.62 -25.69 -19.79
C ASP A 290 6.85 -26.70 -18.90
N ILE A 291 5.70 -27.19 -19.38
CA ILE A 291 4.84 -28.11 -18.59
C ILE A 291 5.59 -29.38 -18.15
N ASN A 292 6.52 -29.88 -18.99
CA ASN A 292 7.29 -31.08 -18.67
C ASN A 292 8.37 -30.77 -17.62
N GLY A 293 9.10 -29.67 -17.76
CA GLY A 293 10.07 -29.20 -16.76
C GLY A 293 9.42 -28.91 -15.41
N GLN A 294 8.24 -28.29 -15.40
CA GLN A 294 7.45 -28.06 -14.19
C GLN A 294 7.08 -29.36 -13.46
N LYS A 295 6.66 -30.39 -14.20
CA LYS A 295 6.33 -31.71 -13.62
C LYS A 295 7.57 -32.37 -13.01
N GLU A 296 8.71 -32.28 -13.69
CA GLU A 296 9.97 -32.86 -13.20
C GLU A 296 10.45 -32.15 -11.93
N MET A 297 10.41 -30.82 -11.90
CA MET A 297 10.80 -30.02 -10.74
C MET A 297 9.92 -30.29 -9.50
N VAL A 298 8.63 -30.58 -9.70
CA VAL A 298 7.74 -30.99 -8.61
C VAL A 298 8.01 -32.43 -8.17
N ARG A 299 8.45 -33.30 -9.09
CA ARG A 299 8.81 -34.69 -8.78
C ARG A 299 10.05 -34.77 -7.88
N THR A 300 11.03 -33.91 -8.09
CA THR A 300 12.27 -33.86 -7.31
C THR A 300 12.04 -33.36 -5.88
N LEU A 301 11.09 -32.45 -5.64
CA LEU A 301 10.68 -32.02 -4.29
C LEU A 301 10.20 -33.16 -3.37
N GLY A 302 9.65 -34.23 -3.95
CA GLY A 302 9.07 -35.37 -3.21
C GLY A 302 10.02 -36.53 -2.96
N GLN A 303 11.28 -36.44 -3.41
CA GLN A 303 12.30 -37.45 -3.11
C GLN A 303 13.10 -36.99 -1.89
N PRO A 304 13.05 -37.70 -0.74
CA PRO A 304 14.02 -37.44 0.31
C PRO A 304 15.42 -37.71 -0.25
N ALA A 305 16.38 -36.85 0.08
CA ALA A 305 17.81 -37.12 -0.08
C ALA A 305 18.20 -38.26 0.89
N GLY A 306 17.87 -39.50 0.54
CA GLY A 306 18.14 -40.67 1.37
C GLY A 306 17.47 -41.94 0.84
N PRO A 307 18.06 -43.13 1.08
CA PRO A 307 17.53 -44.38 0.56
C PRO A 307 16.14 -44.66 1.17
N LYS A 308 15.15 -44.93 0.31
CA LYS A 308 13.78 -45.29 0.72
C LYS A 308 13.80 -46.42 1.75
N PRO A 309 13.13 -46.30 2.91
CA PRO A 309 12.98 -47.42 3.83
C PRO A 309 12.20 -48.54 3.14
N ARG A 310 12.78 -49.74 3.14
CA ARG A 310 12.14 -50.98 2.62
C ARG A 310 10.75 -51.11 3.24
N ARG A 311 9.71 -51.09 2.40
CA ARG A 311 8.32 -51.40 2.78
C ARG A 311 8.31 -52.76 3.50
N ARG A 312 8.01 -52.78 4.80
CA ARG A 312 7.68 -54.02 5.52
C ARG A 312 6.46 -54.65 4.84
N ALA A 313 6.63 -55.87 4.34
CA ALA A 313 5.56 -56.64 3.74
C ALA A 313 4.41 -56.78 4.75
N ARG A 314 3.19 -56.43 4.33
CA ARG A 314 1.96 -56.68 5.10
C ARG A 314 1.86 -58.19 5.34
N ARG A 315 1.97 -58.60 6.60
CA ARG A 315 1.66 -59.97 7.05
C ARG A 315 0.19 -60.24 6.71
N ARG A 316 -0.06 -61.19 5.79
CA ARG A 316 -1.41 -61.70 5.50
C ARG A 316 -1.96 -62.34 6.77
N THR A 317 -3.14 -61.90 7.21
CA THR A 317 -3.92 -62.57 8.26
C THR A 317 -4.41 -63.92 7.73
N PRO A 318 -4.39 -65.01 8.54
CA PRO A 318 -4.92 -66.29 8.13
C PRO A 318 -6.46 -66.22 8.05
N LYS A 319 -7.04 -66.80 6.98
CA LYS A 319 -8.48 -67.06 6.87
C LYS A 319 -8.89 -68.03 7.97
N LYS A 320 -9.97 -67.74 8.71
CA LYS A 320 -10.62 -68.72 9.59
C LYS A 320 -11.23 -69.85 8.74
N PRO A 321 -11.19 -71.11 9.20
CA PRO A 321 -11.95 -72.19 8.57
C PRO A 321 -13.45 -71.97 8.83
N THR A 322 -14.23 -72.20 7.80
CA THR A 322 -15.68 -72.37 7.86
C THR A 322 -16.00 -73.75 8.41
N GLU A 323 -16.79 -73.80 9.49
CA GLU A 323 -17.78 -74.84 9.77
C GLU A 323 -19.09 -74.16 10.14
#